data_AF-A0A1A8BRK9-F1
#
_entry.id   AF-A0A1A8BRK9-F1
#
_cell.length_a   1.000
_cell.length_b   1.000
_cell.length_c   1.000
_cell.angle_alpha   90.00
_cell.angle_beta   90.00
_cell.angle_gamma   90.00
#
_symmetry.space_group_name_H-M   'P 1'
#
loop_
_entity.id
_entity.type
_entity.pdbx_description
1 polymer ?
#
loop_
_entity_poly.entity_id
_entity_poly.type
_entity_poly.pdbx_seq_one_letter_code
_entity_poly.pdbx_strand_id
1 'polypeptide(L)'
;GMNMSPVSRLRKTWNKVKTAKFDILEHQMDPSSNFYNYRTALRGAMQRSLTANSSREKIVVPFFSLLIKDIYFLNEGCSSRLPNGHVNFEKFWELAKQVSDFMTWKQVECPFEKDRKILQYLLTAPVFTEDALYLASYESEGPENNTEKDRCKSLRSTLLSRV
;
A
#
# COMPACT_ATOMS: atom_id res chain seq x y z
N GLY A 1 0.63 8.02 -0.79
CA GLY A 1 -0.40 8.95 -1.27
C GLY A 1 -0.38 10.23 -0.45
N MET A 2 -1.19 10.33 0.60
CA MET A 2 -1.30 11.56 1.40
C MET A 2 -0.02 11.98 2.13
N ASN A 3 0.86 11.03 2.49
CA ASN A 3 2.17 11.31 3.09
C ASN A 3 3.28 11.65 2.08
N MET A 4 2.98 11.67 0.79
CA MET A 4 3.96 12.09 -0.21
C MET A 4 4.29 13.55 0.01
N SER A 5 5.57 13.90 -0.10
CA SER A 5 6.05 15.28 0.05
C SER A 5 5.26 16.36 -0.72
N PRO A 6 4.84 16.18 -1.99
CA PRO A 6 4.00 17.17 -2.69
C PRO A 6 2.62 17.38 -2.04
N VAL A 7 2.10 16.41 -1.28
CA VAL A 7 0.81 16.53 -0.57
C VAL A 7 1.02 17.03 0.86
N SER A 8 2.00 16.51 1.58
CA SER A 8 2.24 16.87 2.99
C SER A 8 2.74 18.31 3.17
N ARG A 9 3.34 18.92 2.14
CA ARG A 9 3.74 20.34 2.19
C ARG A 9 2.60 21.35 2.15
N LEU A 10 1.38 20.93 1.80
CA LEU A 10 0.21 21.81 1.64
C LEU A 10 -0.36 22.25 3.00
N ARG A 11 0.42 23.02 3.78
CA ARG A 11 0.13 23.36 5.17
C ARG A 11 -1.20 24.10 5.33
N LYS A 12 -1.53 25.01 4.42
CA LYS A 12 -2.79 25.77 4.50
C LYS A 12 -4.00 24.87 4.29
N THR A 13 -3.88 23.86 3.43
CA THR A 13 -4.89 22.83 3.21
C THR A 13 -5.01 21.93 4.43
N TRP A 14 -3.91 21.38 4.95
CA TRP A 14 -3.92 20.50 6.13
C TRP A 14 -4.50 21.17 7.38
N ASN A 15 -4.27 22.47 7.58
CA ASN A 15 -4.87 23.23 8.69
C ASN A 15 -6.40 23.26 8.68
N LYS A 16 -7.04 22.91 7.55
CA LYS A 16 -8.50 22.86 7.39
C LYS A 16 -9.06 21.43 7.49
N VAL A 17 -8.21 20.41 7.56
CA VAL A 17 -8.59 19.00 7.55
C VAL A 17 -8.61 18.45 8.96
N LYS A 18 -9.63 17.64 9.29
CA LYS A 18 -9.65 16.86 10.54
C LYS A 18 -8.81 15.60 10.35
N THR A 19 -7.67 15.50 11.01
CA THR A 19 -6.70 14.41 10.80
C THR A 19 -6.94 13.17 11.66
N ALA A 20 -7.76 13.25 12.72
CA ALA A 20 -7.88 12.16 13.70
C ALA A 20 -8.13 10.75 13.11
N LYS A 21 -8.97 10.64 12.05
CA LYS A 21 -9.19 9.34 11.37
C LYS A 21 -8.00 8.93 10.51
N PHE A 22 -7.32 9.89 9.91
CA PHE A 22 -6.11 9.65 9.13
C PHE A 22 -4.98 9.16 10.03
N ASP A 23 -4.76 9.79 11.18
CA ASP A 23 -3.73 9.42 12.17
C ASP A 23 -3.92 7.97 12.66
N ILE A 24 -5.18 7.55 12.86
CA ILE A 24 -5.51 6.15 13.20
C ILE A 24 -5.09 5.19 12.07
N LEU A 25 -5.41 5.54 10.81
CA LEU A 25 -5.07 4.70 9.66
C LEU A 25 -3.55 4.63 9.44
N GLU A 26 -2.82 5.73 9.65
CA GLU A 26 -1.36 5.75 9.63
C GLU A 26 -0.78 4.83 10.69
N HIS A 27 -1.29 4.91 11.93
CA HIS A 27 -0.84 4.05 13.02
C HIS A 27 -1.02 2.56 12.72
N GLN A 28 -2.09 2.18 12.02
CA GLN A 28 -2.29 0.79 11.59
C GLN A 28 -1.26 0.33 10.55
N MET A 29 -0.72 1.25 9.74
CA MET A 29 0.25 0.97 8.69
C MET A 29 1.70 1.31 9.08
N ASP A 30 1.93 1.63 10.35
CA ASP A 30 3.26 1.99 10.86
C ASP A 30 4.25 0.83 10.66
N PRO A 31 5.45 1.09 10.10
CA PRO A 31 6.43 0.04 9.79
C PRO A 31 7.18 -0.48 11.01
N SER A 32 7.06 0.14 12.19
CA SER A 32 7.79 -0.26 13.40
C SER A 32 7.45 -1.69 13.81
N SER A 33 8.42 -2.35 14.44
CA SER A 33 8.29 -3.76 14.87
C SER A 33 7.81 -4.67 13.73
N ASN A 34 8.31 -4.42 12.52
CA ASN A 34 7.94 -5.13 11.28
C ASN A 34 6.42 -5.12 11.02
N PHE A 35 5.80 -3.93 11.06
CA PHE A 35 4.36 -3.76 10.81
C PHE A 35 3.47 -4.48 11.84
N TYR A 36 3.81 -4.41 13.13
CA TYR A 36 3.09 -5.14 14.19
C TYR A 36 1.57 -4.86 14.21
N ASN A 37 1.20 -3.57 14.12
CA ASN A 37 -0.21 -3.15 14.14
C ASN A 37 -0.99 -3.71 12.96
N TYR A 38 -0.46 -3.51 11.74
CA TYR A 38 -1.03 -4.07 10.52
C TYR A 38 -1.22 -5.59 10.61
N ARG A 39 -0.20 -6.32 11.07
CA ARG A 39 -0.26 -7.78 11.20
C ARG A 39 -1.32 -8.22 12.20
N THR A 40 -1.50 -7.47 13.28
CA THR A 40 -2.55 -7.73 14.27
C THR A 40 -3.93 -7.49 13.67
N ALA A 41 -4.10 -6.38 12.94
CA ALA A 41 -5.35 -6.08 12.23
C ALA A 41 -5.69 -7.14 11.17
N LEU A 42 -4.69 -7.60 10.40
CA LEU A 42 -4.84 -8.65 9.39
C LEU A 42 -5.27 -9.98 10.04
N ARG A 43 -4.62 -10.41 11.13
CA ARG A 43 -5.04 -11.61 11.88
C ARG A 43 -6.49 -11.50 12.36
N GLY A 44 -6.89 -10.33 12.87
CA GLY A 44 -8.28 -10.08 13.26
C GLY A 44 -9.25 -10.16 12.07
N ALA A 45 -8.86 -9.65 10.91
CA ALA A 45 -9.66 -9.74 9.69
C ALA A 45 -9.79 -11.20 9.19
N MET A 46 -8.70 -11.97 9.22
CA MET A 46 -8.71 -13.40 8.89
C MET A 46 -9.68 -14.17 9.79
N GLN A 47 -9.62 -13.96 11.11
CA GLN A 47 -10.53 -14.62 12.04
C GLN A 47 -12.00 -14.27 11.77
N ARG A 48 -12.31 -12.98 11.57
CA ARG A 48 -13.67 -12.55 11.22
C ARG A 48 -14.14 -13.18 9.91
N SER A 49 -13.27 -13.33 8.92
CA SER A 49 -13.62 -13.92 7.63
C SER A 49 -14.02 -15.40 7.74
N LEU A 50 -13.40 -16.15 8.67
CA LEU A 50 -13.71 -17.56 8.91
C LEU A 50 -15.07 -17.75 9.58
N THR A 51 -15.44 -16.84 10.49
CA THR A 51 -16.70 -16.90 11.24
C THR A 51 -17.78 -15.98 10.66
N ALA A 52 -17.59 -15.46 9.45
CA ALA A 52 -18.47 -14.47 8.84
C ALA A 52 -19.82 -15.08 8.43
N ASN A 53 -20.90 -14.45 8.88
CA ASN A 53 -22.26 -14.80 8.49
C ASN A 53 -22.69 -14.11 7.17
N SER A 54 -21.97 -13.07 6.75
CA SER A 54 -22.21 -12.38 5.48
C SER A 54 -21.05 -12.55 4.50
N SER A 55 -21.33 -12.52 3.20
CA SER A 55 -20.29 -12.53 2.16
C SER A 55 -19.37 -11.29 2.23
N ARG A 56 -19.87 -10.16 2.73
CA ARG A 56 -19.12 -8.90 2.85
C ARG A 56 -17.97 -8.99 3.84
N GLU A 57 -18.14 -9.75 4.91
CA GLU A 57 -17.13 -9.91 5.97
C GLU A 57 -16.09 -11.00 5.63
N LYS A 58 -16.30 -11.76 4.55
CA LYS A 58 -15.35 -12.77 4.06
C LYS A 58 -14.18 -12.19 3.27
N ILE A 59 -14.29 -10.95 2.80
CA ILE A 59 -13.28 -10.32 1.95
C ILE A 59 -12.08 -9.88 2.80
N VAL A 60 -10.91 -10.43 2.50
CA VAL A 60 -9.62 -10.03 3.07
C VAL A 60 -8.67 -9.69 1.94
N VAL A 61 -8.14 -8.47 1.95
CA VAL A 61 -7.13 -8.02 0.97
C VAL A 61 -5.85 -7.66 1.73
N PRO A 62 -4.79 -8.49 1.64
CA PRO A 62 -3.54 -8.20 2.33
C PRO A 62 -2.75 -7.10 1.62
N PHE A 63 -1.83 -6.46 2.35
CA PHE A 63 -0.86 -5.54 1.79
C PHE A 63 0.21 -6.37 1.09
N PHE A 64 0.08 -6.46 -0.23
CA PHE A 64 0.75 -7.50 -1.02
C PHE A 64 2.28 -7.42 -0.94
N SER A 65 2.86 -6.22 -0.85
CA SER A 65 4.31 -6.05 -0.69
C SER A 65 4.84 -6.67 0.61
N LEU A 66 4.06 -6.62 1.70
CA LEU A 66 4.45 -7.25 2.96
C LEU A 66 4.29 -8.78 2.90
N LEU A 67 3.23 -9.26 2.26
CA LEU A 67 3.04 -10.70 2.00
C LEU A 67 4.20 -11.28 1.20
N ILE A 68 4.59 -10.62 0.10
CA ILE A 68 5.73 -11.04 -0.73
C ILE A 68 7.04 -10.96 0.06
N LYS A 69 7.24 -9.91 0.87
CA LYS A 69 8.39 -9.79 1.76
C LYS A 69 8.48 -10.99 2.70
N ASP A 70 7.36 -11.41 3.29
CA ASP A 70 7.33 -12.54 4.22
C ASP A 70 7.62 -13.87 3.53
N ILE A 71 7.02 -14.12 2.35
CA ILE A 71 7.30 -15.31 1.54
C ILE A 71 8.76 -15.35 1.13
N TYR A 72 9.33 -14.21 0.73
CA TYR A 72 10.75 -14.09 0.40
C TYR A 72 11.64 -14.48 1.58
N PHE A 73 11.44 -13.88 2.76
CA PHE A 73 12.27 -14.20 3.92
C PHE A 73 12.09 -15.63 4.41
N LEU A 74 10.89 -16.20 4.29
CA LEU A 74 10.65 -17.61 4.59
C LEU A 74 11.39 -18.54 3.63
N ASN A 75 11.45 -18.17 2.35
CA ASN A 75 12.23 -18.92 1.36
C ASN A 75 13.74 -18.80 1.60
N GLU A 76 14.24 -17.62 1.90
CA GLU A 76 15.69 -17.41 2.12
C GLU A 76 16.16 -17.91 3.49
N GLY A 77 15.26 -18.11 4.44
CA GLY A 77 15.60 -18.49 5.82
C GLY A 77 16.23 -19.88 5.96
N CYS A 78 16.04 -20.79 4.99
CA CYS A 78 16.56 -22.17 5.04
C CYS A 78 16.82 -22.75 3.64
N SER A 79 17.75 -23.70 3.54
CA SER A 79 18.05 -24.40 2.28
C SER A 79 16.89 -25.28 1.81
N SER A 80 16.63 -25.30 0.50
CA SER A 80 15.61 -26.16 -0.13
C SER A 80 15.96 -27.64 -0.12
N ARG A 81 17.23 -27.96 0.13
CA ARG A 81 17.73 -29.32 0.33
C ARG A 81 18.43 -29.43 1.68
N LEU A 82 18.25 -30.57 2.32
CA LEU A 82 18.98 -30.96 3.51
C LEU A 82 20.43 -31.34 3.14
N PRO A 83 21.37 -31.41 4.11
CA PRO A 83 22.77 -31.80 3.84
C PRO A 83 22.93 -33.17 3.16
N ASN A 84 21.96 -34.07 3.34
CA ASN A 84 21.90 -35.38 2.68
C ASN A 84 21.36 -35.32 1.23
N GLY A 85 21.09 -34.13 0.68
CA GLY A 85 20.57 -33.93 -0.67
C GLY A 85 19.05 -34.10 -0.81
N HIS A 86 18.35 -34.57 0.22
CA HIS A 86 16.89 -34.70 0.21
C HIS A 86 16.19 -33.33 0.20
N VAL A 87 14.95 -33.30 -0.26
CA VAL A 87 14.09 -32.11 -0.23
C VAL A 87 13.77 -31.74 1.22
N ASN A 88 13.92 -30.46 1.55
CA ASN A 88 13.52 -29.94 2.85
C ASN A 88 11.99 -29.69 2.87
N PHE A 89 11.22 -30.74 3.18
CA PHE A 89 9.75 -30.65 3.20
C PHE A 89 9.22 -29.64 4.22
N GLU A 90 9.91 -29.42 5.34
CA GLU A 90 9.49 -28.44 6.36
C GLU A 90 9.46 -27.02 5.79
N LYS A 91 10.52 -26.61 5.07
CA LYS A 91 10.55 -25.32 4.36
C LYS A 91 9.36 -25.18 3.40
N PHE A 92 9.14 -26.18 2.55
CA PHE A 92 8.08 -26.12 1.55
C PHE A 92 6.69 -26.15 2.19
N TRP A 93 6.52 -26.84 3.32
CA TRP A 93 5.29 -26.86 4.10
C TRP A 93 4.96 -25.48 4.67
N GLU A 94 5.94 -24.80 5.27
CA GLU A 94 5.72 -23.43 5.77
C GLU A 94 5.39 -22.45 4.64
N LEU A 95 6.07 -22.55 3.48
CA LEU A 95 5.73 -21.75 2.30
C LEU A 95 4.31 -22.05 1.81
N ALA A 96 3.93 -23.33 1.77
CA ALA A 96 2.61 -23.75 1.34
C ALA A 96 1.50 -23.19 2.25
N LYS A 97 1.71 -23.11 3.57
CA LYS A 97 0.75 -22.48 4.50
C LYS A 97 0.47 -21.03 4.13
N GLN A 98 1.52 -20.22 3.93
CA GLN A 98 1.37 -18.79 3.60
C GLN A 98 0.64 -18.59 2.27
N VAL A 99 0.95 -19.41 1.26
CA VAL A 99 0.29 -19.34 -0.05
C VAL A 99 -1.16 -19.82 0.02
N SER A 100 -1.46 -20.83 0.84
CA SER A 100 -2.81 -21.39 0.97
C SER A 100 -3.80 -20.39 1.56
N ASP A 101 -3.38 -19.60 2.54
CA ASP A 101 -4.19 -18.51 3.10
C ASP A 101 -4.57 -17.49 2.02
N PHE A 102 -3.59 -17.05 1.23
CA PHE A 102 -3.84 -16.14 0.12
C PHE A 102 -4.77 -16.74 -0.95
N MET A 103 -4.57 -18.01 -1.31
CA MET A 103 -5.42 -18.70 -2.28
C MET A 103 -6.86 -18.81 -1.80
N THR A 104 -7.07 -18.99 -0.50
CA THR A 104 -8.40 -18.97 0.11
C THR A 104 -9.07 -17.62 -0.05
N TRP A 105 -8.38 -16.51 0.26
CA TRP A 105 -8.95 -15.17 0.11
C TRP A 105 -9.24 -14.80 -1.34
N LYS A 106 -8.38 -15.24 -2.26
CA LYS A 106 -8.54 -15.01 -3.71
C LYS A 106 -9.80 -15.67 -4.28
N GLN A 107 -10.25 -16.79 -3.71
CA GLN A 107 -11.44 -17.51 -4.17
C GLN A 107 -12.76 -16.88 -3.68
N VAL A 108 -12.70 -15.93 -2.74
CA VAL A 108 -13.91 -15.27 -2.23
C VAL A 108 -14.50 -14.37 -3.32
N GLU A 109 -15.77 -14.62 -3.65
CA GLU A 109 -16.51 -13.77 -4.59
C GLU A 109 -16.78 -12.40 -3.97
N CYS A 110 -16.47 -11.34 -4.72
CA CYS A 110 -16.68 -9.96 -4.30
C CYS A 110 -18.19 -9.64 -4.30
N PRO A 111 -18.81 -9.36 -3.13
CA PRO A 111 -20.25 -9.11 -3.04
C PRO A 111 -20.65 -7.68 -3.38
N PHE A 112 -19.70 -6.85 -3.84
CA PHE A 112 -19.93 -5.45 -4.18
C PHE A 112 -20.27 -5.33 -5.66
N GLU A 113 -21.36 -4.62 -5.95
CA GLU A 113 -21.77 -4.34 -7.32
C GLU A 113 -20.72 -3.51 -8.06
N LYS A 114 -20.59 -3.78 -9.36
CA LYS A 114 -19.65 -3.07 -10.23
C LYS A 114 -20.36 -1.87 -10.86
N ASP A 115 -20.02 -0.68 -10.40
CA ASP A 115 -20.42 0.56 -11.09
C ASP A 115 -19.47 0.84 -12.25
N ARG A 116 -19.99 0.77 -13.47
CA ARG A 116 -19.20 0.97 -14.70
C ARG A 116 -18.60 2.38 -14.80
N LYS A 117 -19.29 3.43 -14.32
CA LYS A 117 -18.79 4.80 -14.38
C LYS A 117 -17.64 5.00 -13.40
N ILE A 118 -17.77 4.48 -12.18
CA ILE A 118 -16.70 4.52 -11.18
C ILE A 118 -15.49 3.73 -11.67
N LEU A 119 -15.70 2.51 -12.20
CA LEU A 119 -14.61 1.70 -12.76
C LEU A 119 -13.90 2.41 -13.91
N GLN A 120 -14.66 3.00 -14.84
CA GLN A 120 -14.08 3.76 -15.94
C GLN A 120 -13.21 4.90 -15.42
N TYR A 121 -13.72 5.70 -14.47
CA TYR A 121 -12.95 6.78 -13.86
C TYR A 121 -11.66 6.28 -13.20
N LEU A 122 -11.73 5.24 -12.38
CA LEU A 122 -10.57 4.69 -11.68
C LEU A 122 -9.50 4.13 -12.63
N LEU A 123 -9.91 3.55 -13.76
CA LEU A 123 -9.00 2.95 -14.74
C LEU A 123 -8.38 3.97 -15.71
N THR A 124 -9.03 5.12 -15.92
CA THR A 124 -8.56 6.15 -16.87
C THR A 124 -8.13 7.46 -16.22
N ALA A 125 -8.22 7.59 -14.90
CA ALA A 125 -7.72 8.76 -14.19
C ALA A 125 -6.21 8.95 -14.48
N PRO A 126 -5.77 10.18 -14.80
CA PRO A 126 -4.37 10.42 -15.12
C PRO A 126 -3.49 10.17 -13.89
N VAL A 127 -2.38 9.45 -14.11
CA VAL A 127 -1.34 9.24 -13.10
C VAL A 127 -0.22 10.24 -13.37
N PHE A 128 -0.03 11.16 -12.44
CA PHE A 128 1.02 12.17 -12.55
C PHE A 128 2.39 11.60 -12.16
N THR A 129 3.43 12.08 -12.85
CA THR A 129 4.81 11.86 -12.43
C THR A 129 5.10 12.61 -11.14
N GLU A 130 6.19 12.25 -10.45
CA GLU A 130 6.61 12.96 -9.24
C GLU A 130 6.85 14.46 -9.51
N ASP A 131 7.53 14.79 -10.61
CA ASP A 131 7.75 16.18 -11.05
C ASP A 131 6.43 16.95 -11.24
N ALA A 132 5.45 16.32 -11.90
CA ALA A 132 4.15 16.93 -12.14
C ALA A 132 3.34 17.13 -10.85
N LEU A 133 3.41 16.17 -9.91
CA LEU A 133 2.79 16.31 -8.59
C LEU A 133 3.40 17.47 -7.79
N TYR A 134 4.72 17.65 -7.84
CA TYR A 134 5.37 18.78 -7.19
C TYR A 134 5.01 20.11 -7.85
N LEU A 135 4.92 20.16 -9.17
CA LEU A 135 4.49 21.38 -9.87
C LEU A 135 3.06 21.77 -9.47
N ALA A 136 2.12 20.81 -9.52
CA ALA A 136 0.74 21.02 -9.08
C ALA A 136 0.64 21.43 -7.61
N SER A 137 1.52 20.88 -6.75
CA SER A 137 1.61 21.28 -5.34
C SER A 137 2.01 22.75 -5.20
N TYR A 138 3.02 23.22 -5.93
CA TYR A 138 3.46 24.62 -5.89
C TYR A 138 2.45 25.59 -6.51
N GLU A 139 1.68 25.14 -7.50
CA GLU A 139 0.57 25.90 -8.08
C GLU A 139 -0.59 26.04 -7.10
N SER A 140 -0.84 25.01 -6.28
CA SER A 140 -1.88 25.01 -5.25
C SER A 140 -1.49 25.86 -4.04
N GLU A 141 -0.28 25.66 -3.51
CA GLU A 141 0.29 26.45 -2.42
C GLU A 141 1.74 26.80 -2.76
N GLY A 142 2.01 28.09 -2.99
CA GLY A 142 3.32 28.57 -3.42
C GLY A 142 4.50 28.17 -2.52
N PRO A 143 5.75 28.25 -3.02
CA PRO A 143 6.95 27.91 -2.27
C PRO A 143 7.07 28.67 -0.94
N GLU A 144 7.39 27.98 0.16
CA GLU A 144 7.51 28.59 1.49
C GLU A 144 8.90 29.19 1.76
N ASN A 145 9.93 28.69 1.07
CA ASN A 145 11.33 29.09 1.29
C ASN A 145 12.13 29.16 -0.03
N ASN A 146 13.36 29.66 0.02
CA ASN A 146 14.20 29.84 -1.16
C ASN A 146 14.52 28.51 -1.86
N THR A 147 14.77 27.44 -1.10
CA THR A 147 15.02 26.09 -1.65
C THR A 147 13.83 25.59 -2.48
N GLU A 148 12.60 25.76 -1.97
CA GLU A 148 11.39 25.41 -2.71
C GLU A 148 11.18 26.30 -3.95
N LYS A 149 11.52 27.60 -3.86
CA LYS A 149 11.45 28.51 -5.01
C LYS A 149 12.38 28.05 -6.14
N ASP A 150 13.60 27.66 -5.80
CA ASP A 150 14.58 27.19 -6.78
C ASP A 150 14.18 25.84 -7.36
N ARG A 151 13.67 24.92 -6.53
CA ARG A 151 13.11 23.64 -7.00
C ARG A 151 11.94 23.84 -7.95
N CYS A 152 11.02 24.74 -7.62
CA CYS A 152 9.87 25.06 -8.47
C CYS A 152 10.30 25.62 -9.84
N LYS A 153 11.28 26.53 -9.87
CA LYS A 153 11.86 27.04 -11.13
C LYS A 153 12.50 25.93 -11.96
N SER A 154 13.30 25.07 -11.33
CA SER A 154 13.96 23.94 -11.99
C SER A 154 12.94 22.96 -12.60
N LEU A 155 11.89 22.62 -11.84
CA LEU A 155 10.81 21.74 -12.31
C LEU A 155 10.07 22.31 -13.52
N ARG A 156 9.76 23.62 -13.50
CA ARG A 156 9.12 24.29 -14.64
C ARG A 156 9.98 24.24 -15.89
N SER A 157 11.28 24.52 -15.77
CA SER A 157 12.24 24.43 -16.88
C SER A 157 12.35 23.02 -17.45
N THR A 158 12.40 22.02 -16.55
CA THR A 158 12.52 20.60 -16.92
C THR A 158 11.28 20.08 -17.64
N LEU A 159 10.09 20.49 -17.21
CA LEU A 159 8.85 20.07 -17.86
C LEU A 159 8.61 20.79 -19.20
N LEU A 160 8.98 22.07 -19.30
CA LEU A 160 8.89 22.84 -20.56
C LEU A 160 9.86 22.33 -21.64
N SER A 161 10.99 21.74 -21.24
CA SER A 161 11.97 21.16 -22.19
C SER A 161 11.62 19.72 -22.62
N ARG A 162 10.62 19.10 -22.00
CA ARG A 162 10.13 17.74 -22.34
C ARG A 162 8.91 17.77 -23.29
N VAL A 163 8.38 18.97 -23.59
CA VAL A 163 7.29 19.21 -24.55
C VAL A 163 7.89 19.69 -25.85
#